data_AF-A0A7C2AR08-F1
#
_entry.id   AF-A0A7C2AR08-F1
#
_cell.length_a   1.000
_cell.length_b   1.000
_cell.length_c   1.000
_cell.angle_alpha   90.00
_cell.angle_beta   90.00
_cell.angle_gamma   90.00
#
_symmetry.space_group_name_H-M   'P 1'
#
loop_
_entity.id
_entity.type
_entity.pdbx_description
1 polymer ?
#
loop_
_entity_poly.entity_id
_entity_poly.type
_entity_poly.pdbx_seq_one_letter_code
_entity_poly.pdbx_strand_id
1 'polypeptide(L)'
;MNERFLRLARRLADELSELEQVVKRAQEGWRRVQQSSDDFYLDSVALNLHGFYAGLERLFELIATTIGTHEVLDGYRGFRHVVRNVYTLQFDMGLVIAVLAQAQKGSAL
;
A
#
# COMPACT_ATOMS: atom_id res chain seq x y z
N MET A 1 -12.70 26.52 -8.65
CA MET A 1 -11.81 25.44 -8.14
C MET A 1 -11.00 24.91 -9.32
N ASN A 2 -9.67 24.79 -9.20
CA ASN A 2 -8.78 24.47 -10.33
C ASN A 2 -8.99 23.01 -10.78
N GLU A 3 -9.45 22.79 -12.03
CA GLU A 3 -9.84 21.47 -12.56
C GLU A 3 -8.77 20.38 -12.40
N ARG A 4 -7.48 20.78 -12.44
CA ARG A 4 -6.34 19.88 -12.21
C ARG A 4 -6.43 19.20 -10.83
N PHE A 5 -6.77 19.96 -9.78
CA PHE A 5 -6.89 19.42 -8.42
C PHE A 5 -8.17 18.61 -8.23
N LEU A 6 -9.25 18.92 -8.95
CA LEU A 6 -10.47 18.09 -8.96
C LEU A 6 -10.21 16.71 -9.58
N ARG A 7 -9.51 16.66 -10.72
CA ARG A 7 -9.12 15.40 -11.36
C ARG A 7 -8.15 14.60 -10.47
N LEU A 8 -7.22 15.28 -9.80
CA LEU A 8 -6.33 14.65 -8.82
C LEU A 8 -7.13 14.01 -7.68
N ALA A 9 -8.01 14.78 -7.03
CA ALA A 9 -8.81 14.31 -5.91
C ALA A 9 -9.63 13.08 -6.28
N ARG A 10 -10.23 13.06 -7.48
CA ARG A 10 -10.98 11.90 -7.96
C ARG A 10 -10.09 10.66 -8.12
N ARG A 11 -8.95 10.80 -8.78
CA ARG A 11 -7.99 9.69 -8.95
C ARG A 11 -7.45 9.17 -7.62
N LEU A 12 -7.17 10.07 -6.66
CA LEU A 12 -6.75 9.69 -5.31
C LEU A 12 -7.84 8.89 -4.61
N ALA A 13 -9.10 9.30 -4.71
CA ALA A 13 -10.22 8.57 -4.13
C ALA A 13 -10.37 7.16 -4.73
N ASP A 14 -10.26 7.05 -6.06
CA ASP A 14 -10.36 5.76 -6.75
C ASP A 14 -9.19 4.82 -6.33
N GLU A 15 -7.94 5.31 -6.33
CA GLU A 15 -6.76 4.51 -5.89
C GLU A 15 -6.81 4.15 -4.39
N LEU A 16 -7.32 5.04 -3.52
CA LEU A 16 -7.53 4.72 -2.10
C LEU A 16 -8.54 3.60 -1.92
N SER A 17 -9.61 3.57 -2.73
CA SER A 17 -10.59 2.48 -2.69
C SER A 17 -9.97 1.14 -3.12
N GLU A 18 -9.13 1.15 -4.16
CA GLU A 18 -8.38 -0.05 -4.57
C GLU A 18 -7.42 -0.55 -3.48
N LEU A 19 -6.69 0.36 -2.82
CA LEU A 19 -5.82 0.00 -1.70
C LEU A 19 -6.61 -0.62 -0.54
N GLU A 20 -7.80 -0.09 -0.24
CA GLU A 20 -8.67 -0.65 0.79
C GLU A 20 -9.06 -2.10 0.47
N GLN A 21 -9.38 -2.40 -0.80
CA GLN A 21 -9.69 -3.77 -1.24
C GLN A 21 -8.47 -4.70 -1.14
N VAL A 22 -7.28 -4.20 -1.46
CA VAL A 22 -6.03 -4.96 -1.31
C VAL A 22 -5.75 -5.29 0.17
N VAL A 23 -5.93 -4.32 1.06
CA VAL A 23 -5.77 -4.52 2.52
C VAL A 23 -6.77 -5.55 3.04
N LYS A 24 -8.05 -5.46 2.64
CA LYS A 24 -9.08 -6.44 3.01
C LYS A 24 -8.70 -7.86 2.58
N ARG A 25 -8.19 -8.03 1.37
CA ARG A 25 -7.73 -9.34 0.86
C ARG A 25 -6.51 -9.86 1.63
N ALA A 26 -5.54 -9.01 1.95
CA ALA A 26 -4.39 -9.38 2.76
C ALA A 26 -4.82 -9.82 4.18
N GLN A 27 -5.75 -9.11 4.80
CA GLN A 27 -6.29 -9.46 6.13
C GLN A 27 -7.03 -10.80 6.12
N GLU A 28 -7.88 -11.04 5.12
CA GLU A 28 -8.61 -12.31 4.99
C GLU A 28 -7.66 -13.48 4.70
N GLY A 29 -6.69 -13.28 3.81
CA GLY A 29 -5.62 -14.26 3.59
C GLY A 29 -4.87 -14.59 4.87
N TRP A 30 -4.53 -13.57 5.66
CA TRP A 30 -3.83 -13.74 6.93
C TRP A 30 -4.68 -14.47 7.98
N ARG A 31 -5.97 -14.17 8.07
CA ARG A 31 -6.91 -14.90 8.93
C ARG A 31 -6.95 -16.38 8.57
N ARG A 32 -6.85 -16.73 7.29
CA ARG A 32 -6.80 -18.13 6.82
C ARG A 32 -5.47 -18.80 7.12
N VAL A 33 -4.33 -18.12 6.99
CA VAL A 33 -3.01 -18.61 7.46
C VAL A 33 -3.05 -18.98 8.95
N GLN A 34 -3.78 -18.22 9.77
CA GLN A 34 -3.92 -18.54 11.19
C GLN A 34 -4.84 -19.74 11.47
N GLN A 35 -5.72 -20.09 10.53
CA GLN A 35 -6.72 -21.15 10.68
C GLN A 35 -6.36 -22.44 9.93
N SER A 36 -5.41 -22.39 8.99
CA SER A 36 -4.90 -23.55 8.25
C SER A 36 -3.38 -23.51 8.14
N SER A 37 -2.75 -24.68 8.04
CA SER A 37 -1.31 -24.80 7.75
C SER A 37 -1.02 -24.80 6.25
N ASP A 38 -1.83 -24.08 5.46
CA ASP A 38 -1.69 -24.03 4.00
C ASP A 38 -0.90 -22.79 3.55
N ASP A 39 0.31 -23.04 3.06
CA ASP A 39 1.25 -22.02 2.60
C ASP A 39 0.70 -21.19 1.42
N PHE A 40 -0.28 -21.68 0.66
CA PHE A 40 -0.92 -20.90 -0.42
C PHE A 40 -1.55 -19.59 0.08
N TYR A 41 -2.06 -19.58 1.31
CA TYR A 41 -2.60 -18.34 1.88
C TYR A 41 -1.51 -17.33 2.22
N LEU A 42 -0.31 -17.80 2.59
CA LEU A 42 0.84 -16.96 2.86
C LEU A 42 1.31 -16.24 1.59
N ASP A 43 1.38 -16.96 0.47
CA ASP A 43 1.72 -16.40 -0.84
C ASP A 43 0.69 -15.34 -1.28
N SER A 44 -0.60 -15.61 -1.06
CA SER A 44 -1.66 -14.64 -1.33
C SER A 44 -1.50 -13.36 -0.51
N VAL A 45 -1.14 -13.47 0.77
CA VAL A 45 -0.88 -12.32 1.65
C VAL A 45 0.31 -11.52 1.12
N ALA A 46 1.43 -12.17 0.81
CA ALA A 46 2.62 -11.52 0.25
C ALA A 46 2.31 -10.77 -1.05
N LEU A 47 1.55 -11.39 -1.97
CA LEU A 47 1.15 -10.78 -3.23
C LEU A 47 0.27 -9.54 -3.03
N ASN A 48 -0.71 -9.61 -2.12
CA ASN A 48 -1.56 -8.44 -1.82
C ASN A 48 -0.74 -7.30 -1.20
N LEU A 49 0.19 -7.59 -0.30
CA LEU A 49 1.03 -6.56 0.30
C LEU A 49 1.97 -5.92 -0.71
N HIS A 50 2.55 -6.71 -1.61
CA HIS A 50 3.30 -6.18 -2.75
C HIS A 50 2.43 -5.21 -3.57
N GLY A 51 1.18 -5.60 -3.87
CA GLY A 51 0.21 -4.75 -4.56
C GLY A 51 -0.12 -3.46 -3.78
N PHE A 52 -0.19 -3.52 -2.44
CA PHE A 52 -0.44 -2.37 -1.58
C PHE A 52 0.70 -1.35 -1.66
N TYR A 53 1.95 -1.79 -1.51
CA TYR A 53 3.11 -0.90 -1.63
C TYR A 53 3.23 -0.29 -3.03
N ALA A 54 2.97 -1.07 -4.08
CA ALA A 54 2.93 -0.57 -5.44
C ALA A 54 1.83 0.50 -5.64
N GLY A 55 0.68 0.38 -4.97
CA GLY A 55 -0.37 1.40 -5.03
C GLY A 55 -0.02 2.67 -4.26
N LEU A 56 0.64 2.57 -3.10
CA LEU A 56 1.17 3.74 -2.39
C LEU A 56 2.20 4.49 -3.25
N GLU A 57 3.08 3.77 -3.95
CA GLU A 57 4.04 4.36 -4.88
C GLU A 57 3.34 5.15 -6.01
N ARG A 58 2.23 4.63 -6.55
CA ARG A 58 1.43 5.35 -7.55
C ARG A 58 0.77 6.60 -6.98
N LEU A 59 0.19 6.52 -5.77
CA LEU A 59 -0.43 7.66 -5.10
C LEU A 59 0.57 8.79 -4.86
N PHE A 60 1.74 8.48 -4.29
CA PHE A 60 2.74 9.50 -4.01
C PHE A 60 3.33 10.11 -5.29
N GLU A 61 3.57 9.33 -6.34
CA GLU A 61 3.98 9.86 -7.65
C GLU A 61 2.90 10.79 -8.22
N LEU A 62 1.62 10.40 -8.13
CA LEU A 62 0.51 11.21 -8.65
C LEU A 62 0.40 12.56 -7.91
N ILE A 63 0.57 12.57 -6.58
CA ILE A 63 0.60 13.80 -5.79
C ILE A 63 1.83 14.65 -6.17
N ALA A 64 3.02 14.05 -6.20
CA ALA A 64 4.25 14.78 -6.47
C ALA A 64 4.25 15.39 -7.88
N THR A 65 3.74 14.69 -8.88
CA THR A 65 3.64 15.19 -10.27
C THR A 65 2.53 16.24 -10.45
N THR A 66 1.49 16.19 -9.63
CA THR A 66 0.33 17.09 -9.78
C THR A 66 0.39 18.30 -8.85
N ILE A 67 1.20 18.28 -7.79
CA ILE A 67 1.32 19.40 -6.84
C ILE A 67 2.76 19.90 -6.78
N GLY A 68 3.75 19.03 -6.96
CA GLY A 68 5.15 19.30 -6.65
C GLY A 68 5.89 20.18 -7.66
N THR A 69 6.92 20.85 -7.14
CA THR A 69 8.03 21.43 -7.90
C THR A 69 9.06 20.35 -8.24
N HIS A 70 10.07 20.67 -9.07
CA HIS A 70 11.15 19.74 -9.41
C HIS A 70 11.85 19.14 -8.16
N GLU A 71 12.04 19.92 -7.09
CA GLU A 71 12.66 19.45 -5.85
C GLU A 71 11.82 18.40 -5.10
N VAL A 72 10.48 18.56 -5.10
CA VAL A 72 9.57 17.58 -4.50
C VAL A 72 9.60 16.27 -5.27
N LEU A 73 9.68 16.35 -6.60
CA LEU A 73 9.79 15.18 -7.47
C LEU A 73 11.12 14.45 -7.29
N ASP A 74 12.23 15.17 -7.21
CA ASP A 74 13.56 14.55 -7.03
C ASP A 74 13.70 13.93 -5.64
N GLY A 75 13.21 14.59 -4.59
CA GLY A 75 13.12 14.03 -3.26
C GLY A 75 12.25 12.77 -3.22
N TYR A 76 11.09 12.79 -3.88
CA TYR A 76 10.23 11.61 -3.99
C TYR A 76 10.92 10.45 -4.74
N ARG A 77 11.59 10.72 -5.86
CA ARG A 77 12.33 9.70 -6.62
C ARG A 77 13.45 9.07 -5.80
N GLY A 78 14.17 9.88 -5.02
CA GLY A 78 15.20 9.41 -4.08
C GLY A 78 14.61 8.51 -3.00
N PHE A 79 13.54 8.97 -2.33
CA PHE A 79 12.81 8.17 -1.35
C PHE A 79 12.31 6.85 -1.94
N ARG A 80 11.63 6.90 -3.09
CA ARG A 80 11.12 5.72 -3.79
C ARG A 80 12.21 4.71 -4.10
N HIS A 81 13.39 5.16 -4.54
CA HIS A 81 14.51 4.27 -4.82
C HIS A 81 15.00 3.55 -3.55
N VAL A 82 15.11 4.28 -2.43
CA VAL A 82 15.49 3.71 -1.13
C VAL A 82 14.45 2.70 -0.67
N VAL A 83 13.18 3.09 -0.65
CA VAL A 83 12.08 2.25 -0.15
C VAL A 83 12.02 0.99 -1.02
N ARG A 84 12.10 1.13 -2.36
CA ARG A 84 12.12 -0.01 -3.30
C ARG A 84 13.20 -1.03 -3.04
N ASN A 85 14.39 -0.59 -2.71
CA ASN A 85 15.47 -1.51 -2.39
C ASN A 85 15.31 -2.11 -1.00
N VAL A 86 14.81 -1.36 -0.02
CA VAL A 86 14.62 -1.84 1.35
C VAL A 86 13.49 -2.89 1.43
N TYR A 87 12.31 -2.63 0.85
CA TYR A 87 11.18 -3.57 0.93
C TYR A 87 11.32 -4.81 0.03
N THR A 88 12.17 -4.77 -1.00
CA THR A 88 12.50 -5.97 -1.79
C THR A 88 13.58 -6.83 -1.13
N LEU A 89 14.46 -6.24 -0.32
CA LEU A 89 15.55 -6.95 0.37
C LEU A 89 15.20 -7.41 1.80
N GLN A 90 14.26 -6.76 2.47
CA GLN A 90 13.76 -7.15 3.81
C GLN A 90 12.24 -7.00 3.86
N PHE A 91 11.53 -7.96 3.28
CA PHE A 91 10.11 -8.10 3.53
C PHE A 91 9.91 -8.70 4.93
N ASP A 92 9.86 -7.85 5.95
CA ASP A 92 9.68 -8.27 7.34
C ASP A 92 8.22 -8.68 7.58
N MET A 93 7.98 -9.99 7.55
CA MET A 93 6.68 -10.59 7.85
C MET A 93 6.19 -10.22 9.26
N GLY A 94 7.08 -9.97 10.23
CA GLY A 94 6.69 -9.52 11.57
C GLY A 94 6.02 -8.15 11.58
N LEU A 95 6.55 -7.19 10.80
CA LEU A 95 5.93 -5.88 10.63
C LEU A 95 4.57 -5.98 9.93
N VAL A 96 4.49 -6.82 8.91
CA VAL A 96 3.24 -7.12 8.20
C VAL A 96 2.18 -7.67 9.15
N ILE A 97 2.54 -8.66 9.96
CA ILE A 97 1.65 -9.27 10.95
C ILE A 97 1.18 -8.22 11.96
N ALA A 98 2.08 -7.35 12.42
CA ALA A 98 1.74 -6.28 13.35
C ALA A 98 0.74 -5.29 12.74
N VAL A 99 0.94 -4.86 11.48
CA VAL A 99 0.03 -3.96 10.77
C VAL A 99 -1.33 -4.62 10.53
N LEU A 100 -1.35 -5.88 10.09
CA LEU A 100 -2.60 -6.62 9.87
C LEU A 100 -3.36 -6.84 11.18
N ALA A 101 -2.66 -7.13 12.28
CA ALA A 101 -3.25 -7.27 13.60
C ALA A 101 -3.83 -5.95 14.14
N GLN A 102 -3.18 -4.81 13.87
CA GLN A 102 -3.72 -3.50 14.24
C GLN A 102 -4.97 -3.16 13.41
N ALA A 103 -4.96 -3.46 12.11
CA ALA A 103 -6.07 -3.17 11.23
C ALA A 103 -7.32 -4.04 11.53
N GLN A 104 -7.15 -5.25 12.06
CA GLN A 104 -8.28 -6.04 12.60
C GLN A 104 -8.91 -5.43 13.86
N LYS A 105 -8.11 -4.76 14.71
CA LYS A 105 -8.62 -4.09 15.92
C LYS A 105 -9.46 -2.84 15.62
N GLY A 106 -9.21 -2.17 14.49
CA GLY A 106 -9.93 -0.96 14.08
C GLY A 106 -11.31 -1.18 13.46
N SER A 107 -11.66 -2.42 13.08
CA SER A 107 -12.93 -2.73 12.39
C SER A 107 -14.07 -3.14 13.35
N ALA A 108 -13.86 -3.06 14.66
CA ALA A 108 -14.82 -3.44 15.71
C ALA A 108 -15.52 -2.24 16.39
N LEU A 109 -15.45 -1.05 15.79
CA LEU A 109 -16.10 0.18 16.26
C LEU A 109 -17.06 0.72 15.21
#